data_AF-A0A151TD48-F1
#
_entry.id   AF-A0A151TD48-F1
#
_cell.length_a   1.000
_cell.length_b   1.000
_cell.length_c   1.000
_cell.angle_alpha   90.00
_cell.angle_beta   90.00
_cell.angle_gamma   90.00
#
_symmetry.space_group_name_H-M   'P 1'
#
loop_
_entity.id
_entity.type
_entity.pdbx_description
1 polymer ?
#
loop_
_entity_poly.entity_id
_entity_poly.type
_entity_poly.pdbx_seq_one_letter_code
_entity_poly.pdbx_strand_id
1 'polypeptide(L)'
;MTVEKIKCLYSNRRLGHNTTVTFHDMTSVGYGWLLPGWVAEERRVESGRIYRYYYDPDGEYYPTQKKVLDAFKERGVIVVDT
;
A
#
# COMPACT_ATOMS: atom_id res chain seq x y z
N MET A 1 -4.00 2.76 13.90
CA MET A 1 -4.67 4.01 13.46
C MET A 1 -4.67 4.22 11.93
N THR A 2 -3.75 3.63 11.15
CA THR A 2 -3.68 3.84 9.68
C THR A 2 -4.68 2.98 8.88
N VAL A 3 -4.77 1.68 9.18
CA VAL A 3 -5.68 0.75 8.46
C VAL A 3 -7.15 1.11 8.65
N GLU A 4 -7.56 1.62 9.82
CA GLU A 4 -8.95 2.00 10.08
C GLU A 4 -9.38 3.25 9.31
N LYS A 5 -8.48 4.24 9.17
CA LYS A 5 -8.73 5.42 8.31
C LYS A 5 -8.84 5.01 6.84
N ILE A 6 -7.95 4.11 6.40
CA ILE A 6 -7.97 3.57 5.03
C ILE A 6 -9.28 2.78 4.79
N LYS A 7 -9.69 1.91 5.72
CA LYS A 7 -10.98 1.20 5.66
C LYS A 7 -12.18 2.16 5.54
N CYS A 8 -12.16 3.27 6.28
CA CYS A 8 -13.21 4.29 6.23
C CYS A 8 -13.30 4.99 4.85
N LEU A 9 -12.15 5.21 4.20
CA LEU A 9 -12.10 5.72 2.82
C LEU A 9 -12.67 4.71 1.79
N TYR A 10 -12.60 3.40 2.09
CA TYR A 10 -13.13 2.34 1.23
C TYR A 10 -14.63 2.10 1.35
N SER A 11 -15.22 2.30 2.53
CA SER A 11 -16.69 2.24 2.70
C SER A 11 -17.46 3.18 1.78
N ASN A 12 -16.81 4.24 1.28
CA ASN A 12 -17.40 5.22 0.37
C ASN A 12 -17.03 5.04 -1.11
N ARG A 13 -16.09 4.15 -1.45
CA ARG A 13 -15.70 3.91 -2.85
C ARG A 13 -16.49 2.73 -3.40
N ARG A 14 -17.20 2.95 -4.50
CA ARG A 14 -17.86 1.90 -5.31
C ARG A 14 -16.80 0.99 -5.94
N LEU A 15 -16.19 0.12 -5.14
CA LEU A 15 -15.44 -1.02 -5.64
C LEU A 15 -16.43 -1.92 -6.39
N GLY A 16 -16.07 -2.39 -7.58
CA GLY A 16 -16.94 -3.30 -8.34
C GLY A 16 -17.25 -4.53 -7.49
N HIS A 17 -18.45 -5.11 -7.65
CA HIS A 17 -18.94 -6.21 -6.79
C HIS A 17 -17.95 -7.38 -6.62
N ASN A 18 -17.06 -7.60 -7.58
CA ASN A 18 -16.05 -8.67 -7.57
C ASN A 18 -14.60 -8.17 -7.33
N THR A 19 -14.42 -7.01 -6.69
CA THR A 19 -13.09 -6.52 -6.32
C THR A 19 -12.77 -6.87 -4.87
N THR A 20 -11.73 -7.68 -4.66
CA THR A 20 -11.21 -7.95 -3.31
C THR A 20 -10.08 -6.98 -2.98
N VAL A 21 -10.12 -6.41 -1.78
CA VAL A 21 -9.08 -5.51 -1.27
C VAL A 21 -8.38 -6.17 -0.09
N THR A 22 -7.06 -6.27 -0.15
CA THR A 22 -6.21 -6.79 0.93
C THR A 22 -5.18 -5.75 1.30
N PHE A 23 -4.91 -5.62 2.60
CA PHE A 23 -3.87 -4.72 3.12
C PHE A 23 -2.69 -5.54 3.62
N HIS A 24 -1.50 -5.04 3.34
CA HIS A 24 -0.23 -5.65 3.69
C HIS A 24 0.66 -4.63 4.37
N ASP A 25 1.35 -5.07 5.40
CA ASP A 25 2.43 -4.33 6.05
C ASP A 25 3.75 -5.08 5.86
N MET A 26 4.81 -4.60 6.52
CA MET A 26 6.15 -5.18 6.43
C MET A 26 6.24 -6.66 6.89
N THR A 27 5.25 -7.17 7.63
CA THR A 27 5.23 -8.58 8.07
C THR A 27 4.65 -9.51 7.00
N SER A 28 3.99 -8.96 5.99
CA SER A 28 3.43 -9.73 4.88
C SER A 28 4.52 -10.19 3.91
N VAL A 29 4.39 -11.42 3.42
CA VAL A 29 5.29 -12.00 2.41
C VAL A 29 5.32 -11.10 1.17
N GLY A 30 6.53 -10.73 0.72
CA GLY A 30 6.73 -9.84 -0.44
C GLY A 30 6.66 -8.33 -0.13
N TYR A 31 6.35 -7.96 1.13
CA TYR A 31 6.23 -6.57 1.57
C TYR A 31 7.26 -6.15 2.63
N GLY A 32 8.24 -7.00 2.94
CA GLY A 32 9.28 -6.70 3.93
C GLY A 32 10.17 -5.49 3.63
N TRP A 33 10.11 -4.96 2.40
CA TRP A 33 10.78 -3.72 2.01
C TRP A 33 10.01 -2.45 2.43
N LEU A 34 8.77 -2.58 2.92
CA LEU A 34 8.02 -1.46 3.51
C LEU A 34 8.60 -1.11 4.88
N LEU A 35 8.69 0.18 5.17
CA LEU A 35 9.07 0.66 6.50
C LEU A 35 7.91 0.49 7.50
N PRO A 36 8.21 0.42 8.80
CA PRO A 36 7.18 0.39 9.84
C PRO A 36 6.13 1.51 9.65
N GLY A 37 4.85 1.13 9.71
CA GLY A 37 3.71 2.04 9.55
C GLY A 37 3.27 2.30 8.12
N TRP A 38 4.05 1.88 7.11
CA TRP A 38 3.60 1.88 5.72
C TRP A 38 2.64 0.71 5.46
N VAL A 39 1.68 0.94 4.57
CA VAL A 39 0.69 -0.05 4.17
C VAL A 39 0.63 -0.14 2.65
N ALA A 40 0.67 -1.35 2.12
CA ALA A 40 0.31 -1.63 0.75
C ALA A 40 -1.12 -2.16 0.67
N GLU A 41 -1.84 -1.73 -0.35
CA GLU A 41 -3.16 -2.21 -0.69
C GLU A 41 -3.11 -2.94 -2.03
N GLU A 42 -3.48 -4.21 -2.01
CA GLU A 42 -3.74 -4.98 -3.22
C GLU A 42 -5.23 -4.99 -3.53
N ARG A 43 -5.57 -4.52 -4.73
CA ARG A 43 -6.90 -4.73 -5.32
C ARG A 43 -6.82 -5.79 -6.38
N ARG A 44 -7.54 -6.90 -6.18
CA ARG A 44 -7.78 -7.92 -7.18
C ARG A 44 -9.12 -7.65 -7.82
N VAL A 45 -9.12 -7.22 -9.08
CA VAL A 45 -10.34 -7.01 -9.84
C VAL A 45 -10.73 -8.30 -10.57
N GLU A 46 -11.97 -8.38 -11.04
CA GLU A 46 -12.54 -9.54 -11.73
C GLU A 46 -11.73 -10.02 -12.95
N SER A 47 -11.05 -9.10 -13.65
CA SER A 47 -10.15 -9.46 -14.77
C SER A 47 -8.89 -10.22 -14.35
N GLY A 48 -8.68 -10.45 -13.05
CA GLY A 48 -7.46 -11.05 -12.50
C GLY A 48 -6.29 -10.07 -12.36
N ARG A 49 -6.46 -8.82 -12.81
CA ARG A 49 -5.44 -7.78 -12.62
C ARG A 49 -5.32 -7.44 -11.14
N ILE A 50 -4.07 -7.28 -10.70
CA ILE A 50 -3.74 -6.85 -9.35
C ILE A 50 -3.21 -5.42 -9.43
N TYR A 51 -3.91 -4.50 -8.80
CA TYR A 51 -3.44 -3.13 -8.62
C TYR A 51 -2.86 -2.98 -7.23
N ARG A 52 -1.72 -2.29 -7.13
CA ARG A 52 -1.03 -2.02 -5.87
C ARG A 52 -0.98 -0.53 -5.61
N TYR A 53 -1.41 -0.15 -4.41
CA TYR A 53 -1.37 1.21 -3.91
C TYR A 53 -0.63 1.22 -2.58
N TYR A 54 0.05 2.32 -2.27
CA TYR A 54 0.85 2.40 -1.05
C TYR A 54 0.49 3.66 -0.28
N TYR A 55 0.59 3.56 1.04
CA TYR A 55 0.26 4.62 1.96
C TYR A 55 1.35 4.73 3.01
N ASP A 56 1.77 5.95 3.29
CA ASP A 56 2.68 6.21 4.40
C ASP A 56 1.91 6.24 5.75
N PRO A 57 2.62 6.38 6.90
CA PRO A 57 1.98 6.41 8.21
C PRO A 57 0.99 7.58 8.39
N ASP A 58 1.19 8.67 7.66
CA ASP A 58 0.33 9.87 7.68
C ASP A 58 -0.90 9.70 6.77
N GLY A 59 -0.90 8.68 5.91
CA GLY A 59 -1.96 8.35 4.97
C GLY A 59 -1.75 8.94 3.57
N GLU A 60 -0.57 9.47 3.28
CA GLU A 60 -0.22 10.01 1.97
C GLU A 60 -0.14 8.88 0.93
N TYR A 61 -0.71 9.11 -0.24
CA TYR A 61 -0.89 8.09 -1.26
C TYR A 61 0.27 8.04 -2.26
N TYR A 62 0.76 6.83 -2.52
CA TYR A 62 1.82 6.55 -3.49
C TYR A 62 1.34 5.51 -4.51
N PRO A 63 1.30 5.85 -5.82
CA PRO A 63 0.72 4.99 -6.85
C PRO A 63 1.64 3.84 -7.28
N THR A 64 2.93 3.88 -6.96
CA THR A 64 3.91 2.88 -7.41
C THR A 64 4.97 2.64 -6.34
N GLN A 65 5.56 1.44 -6.35
CA GLN A 65 6.69 1.11 -5.47
C GLN A 65 7.87 2.05 -5.69
N LYS A 66 8.14 2.48 -6.93
CA LYS A 66 9.19 3.46 -7.21
C LYS A 66 8.98 4.77 -6.44
N LYS A 67 7.75 5.27 -6.40
CA LYS A 67 7.42 6.50 -5.66
C LYS A 67 7.61 6.34 -4.14
N VAL A 68 7.35 5.15 -3.60
CA VAL A 68 7.65 4.83 -2.20
C VAL A 68 9.16 4.86 -1.95
N LEU A 69 9.95 4.22 -2.81
CA LEU A 69 11.41 4.20 -2.70
C LEU A 69 12.02 5.59 -2.87
N ASP A 70 11.47 6.42 -3.75
CA ASP A 70 11.90 7.82 -3.90
C ASP A 70 11.62 8.61 -2.61
N ALA A 71 10.45 8.42 -1.98
CA ALA A 71 10.11 9.04 -0.69
C ALA A 71 11.02 8.55 0.45
N PHE A 72 11.42 7.28 0.44
CA PHE A 72 12.41 6.75 1.38
C PHE A 72 13.76 7.47 1.23
N LYS A 73 14.24 7.63 -0.02
CA LYS A 73 15.50 8.35 -0.30
C LYS A 73 15.43 9.81 0.13
N GLU A 74 14.33 10.50 -0.15
CA GLU A 74 14.12 11.89 0.28
C GLU A 74 14.12 12.03 1.82
N ARG A 75 13.65 11.01 2.54
CA ARG A 75 13.68 10.93 4.01
C ARG A 75 15.01 10.39 4.56
N GLY A 76 16.03 10.19 3.72
CA GLY A 76 17.36 9.74 4.12
C GLY A 76 17.48 8.24 4.41
N VAL A 77 16.50 7.44 3.98
CA VAL A 77 16.51 5.97 4.16
C VAL A 77 17.15 5.31 2.95
N ILE A 78 18.22 4.55 3.19
CA ILE A 78 18.90 3.74 2.17
C ILE A 78 18.28 2.35 2.17
N VAL A 79 17.55 2.00 1.12
CA VAL A 79 17.06 0.62 0.91
C VAL A 79 18.19 -0.18 0.29
N VAL A 80 18.67 -1.18 1.01
CA VAL A 80 19.66 -2.15 0.50
C VAL A 80 18.88 -3.34 -0.04
N ASP A 81 18.97 -3.57 -1.35
CA ASP A 81 18.46 -4.79 -1.98
C ASP A 81 19.28 -5.97 -1.44
N THR A 82 18.61 -6.98 -0.86
CA THR A 82 19.27 -8.15 -0.24
C THR A 82 19.13 -9.38 -1.11
#